data_AF-A2ZY28-F1
#
_entry.id   AF-A2ZY28-F1
#
_cell.length_a   1.000
_cell.length_b   1.000
_cell.length_c   1.000
_cell.angle_alpha   90.00
_cell.angle_beta   90.00
_cell.angle_gamma   90.00
#
_symmetry.space_group_name_H-M   'P 1'
#
loop_
_entity.id
_entity.type
_entity.pdbx_description
1 polymer ?
#
loop_
_entity_poly.entity_id
_entity_poly.type
_entity_poly.pdbx_seq_one_letter_code
_entity_poly.pdbx_strand_id
1 'polypeptide(L)'
;MEQSAGQRSSVATNATVDLEVLDCTVCCHPLKPPVLQGSNAKRAYHDSDSHEDGCPHAPCFCPEPGCGFAGATSSLPAHFTGGHGWPPATEFRRARAFDLQVQEGKRVLRDVDGGHLFLVDVAPAGPAGLAGAVLLLDPHAGAKAKPKFECHVAFHCRATGWRSSSEFPVRSTALDGGSLPADCYAFVVPRVAHPPATASIIVSVYDVSKKRPRNGDIRQHLKSRVN
;
A
#
# COMPACT_ATOMS: atom_id res chain seq x y z
N MET A 1 -11.62 79.08 16.79
CA MET A 1 -11.27 78.11 17.84
C MET A 1 -12.40 77.11 17.94
N GLU A 2 -12.00 75.84 18.02
CA GLU A 2 -12.75 74.63 18.39
C GLU A 2 -13.63 73.93 17.35
N GLN A 3 -13.27 72.65 17.19
CA GLN A 3 -13.82 71.58 16.40
C GLN A 3 -14.93 70.88 17.21
N SER A 4 -15.89 70.22 16.57
CA SER A 4 -16.32 68.89 17.03
C SER A 4 -17.07 68.14 15.94
N ALA A 5 -16.52 66.98 15.59
CA ALA A 5 -17.11 65.97 14.72
C ALA A 5 -18.03 65.06 15.56
N GLY A 6 -19.22 64.74 15.03
CA GLY A 6 -20.19 63.83 15.66
C GLY A 6 -20.51 62.64 14.77
N GLN A 7 -19.84 61.53 15.07
CA GLN A 7 -19.81 60.21 14.43
C GLN A 7 -21.17 59.65 13.97
N ARG A 8 -21.22 59.13 12.73
CA ARG A 8 -22.26 58.18 12.27
C ARG A 8 -22.11 56.86 13.04
N SER A 9 -23.17 56.42 13.69
CA SER A 9 -23.24 55.14 14.41
C SER A 9 -23.28 53.99 13.40
N SER A 10 -22.19 53.22 13.27
CA SER A 10 -22.15 51.96 12.54
C SER A 10 -22.51 50.84 13.50
N VAL A 11 -23.67 50.23 13.31
CA VAL A 11 -24.06 48.98 13.97
C VAL A 11 -23.07 47.89 13.56
N ALA A 12 -22.21 47.46 14.49
CA ALA A 12 -21.38 46.29 14.34
C ALA A 12 -22.31 45.06 14.30
N THR A 13 -22.59 44.56 13.10
CA THR A 13 -23.24 43.27 12.94
C THR A 13 -22.20 42.23 13.30
N ASN A 14 -22.27 41.70 14.52
CA ASN A 14 -21.52 40.51 14.89
C ASN A 14 -22.13 39.33 14.11
N ALA A 15 -21.69 39.16 12.88
CA ALA A 15 -21.88 37.91 12.16
C ALA A 15 -20.98 36.88 12.84
N THR A 16 -21.57 36.07 13.73
CA THR A 16 -20.99 34.80 14.13
C THR A 16 -20.84 33.98 12.87
N VAL A 17 -19.62 33.87 12.35
CA VAL A 17 -19.32 32.92 11.29
C VAL A 17 -19.50 31.55 11.92
N ASP A 18 -20.51 30.81 11.47
CA ASP A 18 -20.69 29.41 11.84
C ASP A 18 -19.43 28.68 11.40
N LEU A 19 -18.63 28.27 12.38
CA LEU A 19 -17.39 27.55 12.15
C LEU A 19 -17.82 26.12 11.83
N GLU A 20 -18.24 25.87 10.58
CA GLU A 20 -18.51 24.53 10.10
C GLU A 20 -17.29 23.67 10.48
N VAL A 21 -17.52 22.74 11.39
CA VAL A 21 -16.53 21.73 11.75
C VAL A 21 -16.32 20.93 10.49
N LEU A 22 -15.17 21.13 9.83
CA LEU A 22 -14.77 20.30 8.71
C LEU A 22 -14.55 18.90 9.28
N ASP A 23 -15.44 17.97 8.95
CA ASP A 23 -15.26 16.57 9.27
C ASP A 23 -14.28 15.94 8.28
N CYS A 24 -13.43 15.03 8.76
CA CYS A 24 -12.57 14.25 7.88
C CYS A 24 -13.43 13.41 6.93
N THR A 25 -13.20 13.48 5.61
CA THR A 25 -14.00 12.72 4.63
C THR A 25 -13.82 11.20 4.76
N VAL A 26 -12.71 10.78 5.39
CA VAL A 26 -12.35 9.38 5.62
C VAL A 26 -13.06 8.80 6.85
N CYS A 27 -13.10 9.54 7.96
CA CYS A 27 -13.59 9.02 9.24
C CYS A 27 -14.80 9.73 9.82
N CYS A 28 -15.27 10.79 9.16
CA CYS A 28 -16.40 11.64 9.59
C CYS A 28 -16.24 12.20 11.02
N HIS A 29 -15.02 12.23 11.57
CA HIS A 29 -14.76 12.86 12.84
C HIS A 29 -14.38 14.34 12.64
N PRO A 30 -14.81 15.22 13.56
CA PRO A 30 -14.40 16.61 13.61
C PRO A 30 -12.89 16.78 13.51
N LEU A 31 -12.40 17.53 12.52
CA LEU A 31 -11.03 18.01 12.54
C LEU A 31 -10.86 18.97 13.72
N LYS A 32 -9.76 18.85 14.48
CA LYS A 32 -9.53 19.71 15.64
C LYS A 32 -9.55 21.18 15.18
N PRO A 33 -10.41 22.05 15.76
CA PRO A 33 -10.42 23.46 15.36
C PRO A 33 -9.06 24.08 15.71
N PRO A 34 -8.48 24.91 14.81
CA PRO A 34 -7.28 25.65 15.15
C PRO A 34 -7.62 26.62 16.30
N VAL A 35 -6.77 26.68 17.32
CA VAL A 35 -6.87 27.68 18.39
C VAL A 35 -6.67 29.06 17.74
N LEU A 36 -7.78 29.80 17.52
CA LEU A 36 -7.78 31.06 16.77
C LEU A 36 -7.16 32.20 17.61
N GLN A 37 -5.93 32.59 17.29
CA GLN A 37 -5.52 34.00 17.35
C GLN A 37 -5.29 34.49 15.92
N GLY A 38 -6.23 35.30 15.42
CA GLY A 38 -6.03 36.23 14.30
C GLY A 38 -5.71 35.63 12.92
N SER A 39 -6.69 35.71 12.01
CA SER A 39 -6.56 35.57 10.55
C SER A 39 -5.96 34.25 10.01
N ASN A 40 -6.78 33.23 9.71
CA ASN A 40 -6.40 32.18 8.74
C ASN A 40 -7.52 31.18 8.41
N ALA A 41 -8.37 31.49 7.43
CA ALA A 41 -9.23 30.47 6.80
C ALA A 41 -8.41 29.45 5.97
N LYS A 42 -7.19 29.81 5.53
CA LYS A 42 -6.32 28.92 4.74
C LYS A 42 -5.69 27.77 5.54
N ARG A 43 -5.51 27.91 6.87
CA ARG A 43 -4.91 26.84 7.70
C ARG A 43 -5.85 25.68 7.96
N ALA A 44 -7.16 25.93 8.06
CA ALA A 44 -8.16 24.88 8.29
C ALA A 44 -8.22 23.86 7.14
N TYR A 45 -8.07 24.32 5.89
CA TYR A 45 -7.99 23.42 4.72
C TYR A 45 -6.70 22.59 4.73
N HIS A 46 -5.55 23.20 5.02
CA HIS A 46 -4.27 22.48 5.12
C HIS A 46 -4.24 21.43 6.25
N ASP A 47 -4.94 21.68 7.35
CA ASP A 47 -5.02 20.73 8.46
C ASP A 47 -5.86 19.48 8.07
N SER A 48 -6.87 19.62 7.20
CA SER A 48 -7.66 18.49 6.68
C SER A 48 -6.83 17.55 5.80
N ASP A 49 -6.11 18.08 4.81
CA ASP A 49 -5.18 17.32 3.95
C ASP A 49 -4.13 16.58 4.81
N SER A 50 -3.57 17.26 5.83
CA SER A 50 -2.57 16.68 6.72
C SER A 50 -3.11 15.58 7.64
N HIS A 51 -4.40 15.65 8.00
CA HIS A 51 -5.06 14.61 8.78
C HIS A 51 -5.37 13.39 7.93
N GLU A 52 -5.86 13.59 6.71
CA GLU A 52 -6.17 12.50 5.78
C GLU A 52 -4.93 11.64 5.47
N ASP A 53 -3.77 12.27 5.29
CA ASP A 53 -2.47 11.60 5.09
C ASP A 53 -2.05 10.66 6.25
N GLY A 54 -2.63 10.82 7.44
CA GLY A 54 -2.31 10.03 8.64
C GLY A 54 -3.52 9.47 9.35
N CYS A 55 -4.71 9.51 8.73
CA CYS A 55 -5.95 9.17 9.40
C CYS A 55 -5.94 7.68 9.79
N PRO A 56 -6.01 7.31 11.08
CA PRO A 56 -5.93 5.91 11.50
C PRO A 56 -7.15 5.08 11.07
N HIS A 57 -8.21 5.74 10.60
CA HIS A 57 -9.44 5.13 10.11
C HIS A 57 -9.46 4.99 8.58
N ALA A 58 -8.39 5.38 7.89
CA ALA A 58 -8.32 5.28 6.45
C ALA A 58 -8.50 3.82 5.97
N PRO A 59 -9.45 3.56 5.05
CA PRO A 59 -9.73 2.22 4.61
C PRO A 59 -8.75 1.77 3.52
N CYS A 60 -8.52 0.47 3.44
CA CYS A 60 -8.20 -0.19 2.20
C CYS A 60 -9.45 -0.88 1.66
N PHE A 61 -9.49 -1.07 0.34
CA PHE A 61 -10.63 -1.61 -0.38
C PHE A 61 -10.36 -3.03 -0.86
N CYS A 62 -11.42 -3.78 -1.15
CA CYS A 62 -11.28 -5.08 -1.79
C CYS A 62 -11.06 -4.91 -3.31
N PRO A 63 -10.07 -5.59 -3.91
CA PRO A 63 -9.79 -5.49 -5.34
C PRO A 63 -10.66 -6.45 -6.18
N GLU A 64 -11.60 -7.17 -5.57
CA GLU A 64 -12.47 -8.10 -6.28
C GLU A 64 -13.63 -7.34 -6.95
N PRO A 65 -13.86 -7.54 -8.26
CA PRO A 65 -14.92 -6.85 -8.99
C PRO A 65 -16.29 -7.04 -8.32
N GLY A 66 -16.99 -5.94 -8.07
CA GLY A 66 -18.32 -5.95 -7.46
C GLY A 66 -18.32 -6.13 -5.93
N CYS A 67 -17.17 -6.27 -5.29
CA CYS A 67 -17.06 -6.29 -3.83
C CYS A 67 -16.92 -4.86 -3.29
N GLY A 68 -17.89 -4.39 -2.51
CA GLY A 68 -17.87 -3.05 -1.90
C GLY A 68 -17.16 -2.95 -0.55
N PHE A 69 -16.33 -3.95 -0.19
CA PHE A 69 -15.67 -3.94 1.11
C PHE A 69 -14.63 -2.81 1.20
N ALA A 70 -14.75 -2.00 2.26
CA ALA A 70 -13.80 -0.98 2.65
C ALA A 70 -13.61 -1.05 4.17
N GLY A 71 -12.37 -1.13 4.63
CA GLY A 71 -12.10 -1.25 6.06
C GLY A 71 -10.61 -1.17 6.40
N ALA A 72 -10.29 -1.32 7.69
CA ALA A 72 -8.91 -1.29 8.16
C ALA A 72 -8.06 -2.34 7.43
N THR A 73 -6.81 -1.98 7.09
CA THR A 73 -5.88 -2.86 6.37
C THR A 73 -5.72 -4.22 7.06
N SER A 74 -5.70 -4.24 8.40
CA SER A 74 -5.62 -5.46 9.21
C SER A 74 -6.80 -6.42 9.07
N SER A 75 -7.96 -5.94 8.59
CA SER A 75 -9.17 -6.75 8.39
C SER A 75 -9.21 -7.46 7.03
N LEU A 76 -8.40 -7.01 6.07
CA LEU A 76 -8.38 -7.57 4.71
C LEU A 76 -8.09 -9.07 4.64
N PRO A 77 -7.11 -9.64 5.38
CA PRO A 77 -6.84 -11.08 5.29
C PRO A 77 -8.04 -11.96 5.67
N ALA A 78 -8.77 -11.57 6.71
CA ALA A 78 -9.98 -12.28 7.15
C ALA A 78 -11.10 -12.15 6.11
N HIS A 79 -11.30 -10.94 5.58
CA HIS A 79 -12.26 -10.69 4.51
C HIS A 79 -11.96 -11.51 3.25
N PHE A 80 -10.71 -11.53 2.77
CA PHE A 80 -10.34 -12.29 1.56
C PHE A 80 -10.51 -13.80 1.74
N THR A 81 -10.13 -14.33 2.91
CA THR A 81 -10.27 -15.76 3.21
C THR A 81 -11.75 -16.16 3.30
N GLY A 82 -12.56 -15.42 4.06
CA GLY A 82 -13.96 -15.76 4.29
C GLY A 82 -14.91 -15.39 3.16
N GLY A 83 -14.66 -14.28 2.46
CA GLY A 83 -15.52 -13.74 1.41
C GLY A 83 -15.16 -14.22 0.00
N HIS A 84 -13.88 -14.48 -0.26
CA HIS A 84 -13.38 -14.79 -1.61
C HIS A 84 -12.62 -16.12 -1.70
N GLY A 85 -12.49 -16.86 -0.59
CA GLY A 85 -11.78 -18.14 -0.57
C GLY A 85 -10.30 -18.03 -0.91
N TRP A 86 -9.69 -16.84 -0.74
CA TRP A 86 -8.25 -16.67 -0.96
C TRP A 86 -7.46 -17.52 0.05
N PRO A 87 -6.24 -17.94 -0.31
CA PRO A 87 -5.35 -18.58 0.65
C PRO A 87 -5.11 -17.69 1.88
N PRO A 88 -4.94 -18.28 3.07
CA PRO A 88 -4.54 -17.53 4.25
C PRO A 88 -3.27 -16.72 4.01
N ALA A 89 -3.13 -15.59 4.72
CA ALA A 89 -1.96 -14.75 4.60
C ALA A 89 -0.68 -15.54 4.91
N THR A 90 0.31 -15.44 4.03
CA THR A 90 1.60 -16.09 4.20
C THR A 90 2.52 -15.20 5.03
N GLU A 91 2.94 -15.68 6.18
CA GLU A 91 3.82 -14.93 7.07
C GLU A 91 5.27 -14.97 6.59
N PHE A 92 5.96 -13.84 6.67
CA PHE A 92 7.38 -13.74 6.36
C PHE A 92 8.06 -12.69 7.25
N ARG A 93 9.41 -12.70 7.25
CA ARG A 93 10.23 -11.64 7.84
C ARG A 93 11.02 -10.93 6.77
N ARG A 94 11.09 -9.60 6.86
CA ARG A 94 11.92 -8.79 5.96
C ARG A 94 13.40 -9.17 6.05
N ALA A 95 14.14 -8.87 4.99
CA ALA A 95 15.55 -9.21 4.84
C ALA A 95 15.86 -10.71 5.01
N ARG A 96 14.86 -11.57 4.81
CA ARG A 96 15.01 -13.02 4.74
C ARG A 96 14.29 -13.50 3.50
N ALA A 97 15.02 -14.22 2.66
CA ALA A 97 14.45 -14.87 1.50
C ALA A 97 13.56 -16.03 1.94
N PHE A 98 12.44 -16.22 1.25
CA PHE A 98 11.55 -17.35 1.44
C PHE A 98 10.96 -17.78 0.10
N ASP A 99 10.45 -19.01 0.03
CA ASP A 99 9.82 -19.51 -1.19
C ASP A 99 8.33 -19.24 -1.19
N LEU A 100 7.86 -18.74 -2.33
CA LEU A 100 6.46 -18.53 -2.60
C LEU A 100 6.07 -19.43 -3.78
N GLN A 101 5.07 -20.29 -3.55
CA GLN A 101 4.49 -21.07 -4.63
C GLN A 101 3.76 -20.14 -5.58
N VAL A 102 4.13 -20.21 -6.86
CA VAL A 102 3.51 -19.41 -7.91
C VAL A 102 2.19 -20.08 -8.28
N GLN A 103 1.10 -19.39 -7.95
CA GLN A 103 -0.26 -19.77 -8.30
C GLN A 103 -0.94 -18.53 -8.85
N GLU A 104 -1.75 -18.70 -9.89
CA GLU A 104 -2.56 -17.61 -10.43
C GLU A 104 -3.53 -17.07 -9.36
N GLY A 105 -3.81 -15.77 -9.46
CA GLY A 105 -4.67 -15.06 -8.54
C GLY A 105 -3.91 -14.29 -7.46
N LYS A 106 -4.66 -13.91 -6.43
CA LYS A 106 -4.23 -12.97 -5.41
C LYS A 106 -3.96 -13.68 -4.08
N ARG A 107 -2.92 -13.24 -3.38
CA ARG A 107 -2.61 -13.68 -2.02
C ARG A 107 -1.99 -12.56 -1.19
N VAL A 108 -2.17 -12.64 0.12
CA VAL A 108 -1.57 -11.69 1.05
C VAL A 108 -0.29 -12.27 1.65
N LEU A 109 0.75 -11.45 1.74
CA LEU A 109 1.91 -11.69 2.58
C LEU A 109 1.85 -10.77 3.80
N ARG A 110 2.17 -11.31 4.98
CA ARG A 110 2.18 -10.56 6.23
C ARG A 110 3.61 -10.51 6.78
N ASP A 111 4.13 -9.30 6.92
CA ASP A 111 5.38 -9.06 7.62
C ASP A 111 5.12 -9.13 9.13
N VAL A 112 5.66 -10.16 9.78
CA VAL A 112 5.41 -10.41 11.22
C VAL A 112 6.11 -9.41 12.13
N ASP A 113 7.16 -8.74 11.67
CA ASP A 113 7.95 -7.85 12.51
C ASP A 113 7.42 -6.40 12.48
N GLY A 114 6.88 -5.94 11.35
CA GLY A 114 6.37 -4.58 11.20
C GLY A 114 4.88 -4.48 10.92
N GLY A 115 4.16 -5.60 10.82
CA GLY A 115 2.71 -5.62 10.66
C GLY A 115 2.20 -5.19 9.27
N HIS A 116 3.10 -4.92 8.32
CA HIS A 116 2.73 -4.51 6.97
C HIS A 116 2.14 -5.69 6.20
N LEU A 117 1.13 -5.40 5.39
CA LEU A 117 0.53 -6.37 4.48
C LEU A 117 0.93 -6.06 3.05
N PHE A 118 1.31 -7.11 2.32
CA PHE A 118 1.65 -7.02 0.91
C PHE A 118 0.68 -7.87 0.11
N LEU A 119 0.19 -7.36 -1.00
CA LEU A 119 -0.60 -8.09 -1.97
C LEU A 119 0.33 -8.62 -3.06
N VAL A 120 0.26 -9.92 -3.32
CA VAL A 120 0.86 -10.55 -4.49
C VAL A 120 -0.27 -10.95 -5.42
N ASP A 121 -0.24 -10.43 -6.64
CA ASP A 121 -1.14 -10.83 -7.71
C ASP A 121 -0.31 -11.49 -8.82
N VAL A 122 -0.77 -12.63 -9.30
CA VAL A 122 -0.14 -13.37 -10.40
C VAL A 122 -1.18 -13.62 -11.46
N ALA A 123 -0.91 -13.14 -12.68
CA ALA A 123 -1.82 -13.26 -13.80
C ALA A 123 -1.14 -13.92 -15.01
N PRO A 124 -1.92 -14.54 -15.92
CA PRO A 124 -1.42 -15.01 -17.19
C PRO A 124 -0.78 -13.90 -18.03
N ALA A 125 0.41 -14.17 -18.57
CA ALA A 125 1.15 -13.27 -19.45
C ALA A 125 1.37 -13.88 -20.85
N GLY A 126 0.36 -14.62 -21.33
CA GLY A 126 0.40 -15.27 -22.65
C GLY A 126 1.63 -16.19 -22.82
N PRO A 127 2.38 -16.06 -23.94
CA PRO A 127 3.57 -16.87 -24.19
C PRO A 127 4.70 -16.68 -23.16
N ALA A 128 4.74 -15.54 -22.46
CA ALA A 128 5.77 -15.25 -21.46
C ALA A 128 5.61 -16.10 -20.19
N GLY A 129 4.45 -16.74 -19.98
CA GLY A 129 4.14 -17.51 -18.78
C GLY A 129 3.22 -16.73 -17.85
N LEU A 130 3.70 -16.42 -16.66
CA LEU A 130 2.97 -15.65 -15.64
C LEU A 130 3.67 -14.33 -15.37
N ALA A 131 2.91 -13.27 -15.15
CA ALA A 131 3.41 -12.00 -14.63
C ALA A 131 2.90 -11.80 -13.20
N GLY A 132 3.72 -11.19 -12.35
CA GLY A 132 3.35 -10.94 -10.97
C GLY A 132 3.66 -9.53 -10.50
N ALA A 133 2.84 -9.06 -9.57
CA ALA A 133 2.95 -7.77 -8.90
C ALA A 133 3.13 -8.00 -7.40
N VAL A 134 3.86 -7.09 -6.73
CA VAL A 134 3.93 -7.02 -5.26
C VAL A 134 3.63 -5.60 -4.85
N LEU A 135 2.55 -5.41 -4.10
CA LEU A 135 2.06 -4.10 -3.68
C LEU A 135 2.01 -4.03 -2.15
N LEU A 136 2.32 -2.88 -1.58
CA LEU A 136 2.09 -2.60 -0.16
C LEU A 136 0.65 -2.13 0.00
N LEU A 137 -0.11 -2.79 0.88
CA LEU A 137 -1.44 -2.33 1.26
C LEU A 137 -1.28 -1.21 2.28
N ASP A 138 -1.61 0.00 1.84
CA ASP A 138 -1.37 1.24 2.58
C ASP A 138 -2.55 2.19 2.31
N PRO A 139 -3.39 2.47 3.31
CA PRO A 139 -4.56 3.32 3.09
C PRO A 139 -4.16 4.79 2.84
N HIS A 140 -2.90 5.16 3.12
CA HIS A 140 -2.32 6.48 2.87
C HIS A 140 -1.45 6.50 1.61
N ALA A 141 -1.73 5.62 0.65
CA ALA A 141 -0.99 5.53 -0.60
C ALA A 141 -1.20 6.78 -1.48
N GLY A 142 -0.28 7.75 -1.39
CA GLY A 142 -0.26 8.92 -2.27
C GLY A 142 0.47 8.67 -3.59
N ALA A 143 -0.01 9.28 -4.69
CA ALA A 143 0.63 9.19 -6.01
C ALA A 143 2.10 9.67 -6.06
N LYS A 144 2.51 10.50 -5.09
CA LYS A 144 3.88 11.04 -4.95
C LYS A 144 4.66 10.39 -3.80
N ALA A 145 4.07 9.43 -3.09
CA ALA A 145 4.71 8.80 -1.96
C ALA A 145 5.94 8.00 -2.42
N LYS A 146 7.06 8.18 -1.72
CA LYS A 146 8.25 7.38 -1.98
C LYS A 146 8.01 5.94 -1.52
N PRO A 147 8.48 4.93 -2.27
CA PRO A 147 8.40 3.54 -1.85
C PRO A 147 9.04 3.34 -0.48
N LYS A 148 8.35 2.65 0.43
CA LYS A 148 8.85 2.26 1.77
C LYS A 148 9.69 0.98 1.72
N PHE A 149 9.48 0.17 0.68
CA PHE A 149 10.13 -1.13 0.54
C PHE A 149 10.65 -1.35 -0.89
N GLU A 150 11.66 -2.22 -0.99
CA GLU A 150 12.13 -2.81 -2.24
C GLU A 150 11.89 -4.33 -2.17
N CYS A 151 11.42 -4.93 -3.25
CA CYS A 151 11.23 -6.36 -3.38
C CYS A 151 12.23 -6.94 -4.37
N HIS A 152 12.81 -8.08 -4.01
CA HIS A 152 13.60 -8.90 -4.90
C HIS A 152 12.89 -10.24 -5.06
N VAL A 153 12.52 -10.54 -6.30
CA VAL A 153 11.94 -11.82 -6.71
C VAL A 153 12.94 -12.55 -7.60
N ALA A 154 13.25 -13.79 -7.28
CA ALA A 154 14.12 -14.64 -8.09
C ALA A 154 13.43 -15.94 -8.47
N PHE A 155 13.67 -16.38 -9.70
CA PHE A 155 13.20 -17.65 -10.24
C PHE A 155 14.39 -18.48 -10.70
N HIS A 156 14.36 -19.78 -10.41
CA HIS A 156 15.37 -20.73 -10.85
C HIS A 156 14.71 -22.02 -11.32
N CYS A 157 14.81 -22.31 -12.62
CA CYS A 157 14.42 -23.59 -13.17
C CYS A 157 15.65 -24.50 -13.27
N ARG A 158 15.68 -25.57 -12.45
CA ARG A 158 16.80 -26.53 -12.48
C ARG A 158 16.86 -27.34 -13.76
N ALA A 159 15.70 -27.70 -14.31
CA ALA A 159 15.61 -28.55 -15.51
C ALA A 159 16.29 -27.90 -16.73
N THR A 160 16.25 -26.57 -16.83
CA THR A 160 16.86 -25.82 -17.94
C THR A 160 18.10 -25.03 -17.53
N GLY A 161 18.43 -24.99 -16.23
CA GLY A 161 19.45 -24.10 -15.67
C GLY A 161 19.08 -22.60 -15.69
N TRP A 162 17.86 -22.25 -16.12
CA TRP A 162 17.42 -20.87 -16.27
C TRP A 162 17.32 -20.16 -14.92
N ARG A 163 17.88 -18.96 -14.83
CA ARG A 163 17.75 -18.06 -13.68
C ARG A 163 17.27 -16.69 -14.14
N SER A 164 16.30 -16.14 -13.43
CA SER A 164 15.86 -14.76 -13.58
C SER A 164 15.69 -14.12 -12.22
N SER A 165 15.90 -12.81 -12.14
CA SER A 165 15.65 -12.03 -10.94
C SER A 165 15.16 -10.64 -11.32
N SER A 166 14.21 -10.14 -10.55
CA SER A 166 13.66 -8.79 -10.66
C SER A 166 13.81 -8.10 -9.32
N GLU A 167 14.34 -6.88 -9.34
CA GLU A 167 14.42 -5.99 -8.19
C GLU A 167 13.61 -4.73 -8.51
N PHE A 168 12.70 -4.36 -7.63
CA PHE A 168 11.80 -3.24 -7.90
C PHE A 168 11.28 -2.60 -6.60
N PRO A 169 11.01 -1.29 -6.61
CA PRO A 169 10.33 -0.63 -5.50
C PRO A 169 8.91 -1.17 -5.34
N VAL A 170 8.49 -1.40 -4.10
CA VAL A 170 7.12 -1.83 -3.79
C VAL A 170 6.22 -0.60 -3.78
N ARG A 171 5.24 -0.59 -4.70
CA ARG A 171 4.24 0.47 -4.79
C ARG A 171 3.20 0.31 -3.68
N SER A 172 2.88 1.41 -3.00
CA SER A 172 1.76 1.51 -2.05
C SER A 172 0.42 1.65 -2.78
N THR A 173 -0.64 1.05 -2.26
CA THR A 173 -2.01 1.25 -2.75
C THR A 173 -3.04 1.03 -1.66
N ALA A 174 -4.12 1.80 -1.71
CA ALA A 174 -5.33 1.58 -0.92
C ALA A 174 -6.34 0.64 -1.61
N LEU A 175 -6.14 0.32 -2.91
CA LEU A 175 -7.06 -0.41 -3.78
C LEU A 175 -8.41 0.29 -4.05
N ASP A 176 -8.46 1.59 -3.85
CA ASP A 176 -9.61 2.49 -4.06
C ASP A 176 -10.20 2.45 -5.48
N GLY A 177 -9.41 2.11 -6.49
CA GLY A 177 -9.87 1.94 -7.87
C GLY A 177 -10.69 0.68 -8.16
N GLY A 178 -10.90 -0.21 -7.17
CA GLY A 178 -11.65 -1.47 -7.36
C GLY A 178 -10.95 -2.50 -8.24
N SER A 179 -9.69 -2.26 -8.60
CA SER A 179 -8.82 -3.19 -9.31
C SER A 179 -7.35 -2.86 -9.03
N LEU A 180 -6.45 -3.73 -9.47
CA LEU A 180 -5.02 -3.45 -9.41
C LEU A 180 -4.63 -2.35 -10.42
N PRO A 181 -3.56 -1.57 -10.14
CA PRO A 181 -3.04 -0.61 -11.11
C PRO A 181 -2.59 -1.32 -12.39
N ALA A 182 -2.94 -0.79 -13.58
CA ALA A 182 -2.68 -1.45 -14.86
C ALA A 182 -1.19 -1.73 -15.16
N ASP A 183 -0.28 -0.99 -14.54
CA ASP A 183 1.17 -1.03 -14.74
C ASP A 183 1.92 -1.62 -13.52
N CYS A 184 1.26 -2.45 -12.71
CA CYS A 184 1.86 -2.95 -11.46
C CYS A 184 2.71 -4.22 -11.60
N TYR A 185 2.66 -4.92 -12.72
CA TYR A 185 3.42 -6.16 -12.92
C TYR A 185 4.92 -5.88 -13.01
N ALA A 186 5.70 -6.54 -12.14
CA ALA A 186 7.10 -6.23 -11.89
C ALA A 186 8.05 -7.42 -12.07
N PHE A 187 7.53 -8.64 -12.19
CA PHE A 187 8.32 -9.83 -12.48
C PHE A 187 7.57 -10.80 -13.39
N VAL A 188 8.32 -11.69 -14.05
CA VAL A 188 7.80 -12.73 -14.93
C VAL A 188 8.32 -14.09 -14.49
N VAL A 189 7.44 -15.09 -14.49
CA VAL A 189 7.76 -16.50 -14.27
C VAL A 189 7.56 -17.24 -15.60
N PRO A 190 8.65 -17.62 -16.30
CA PRO A 190 8.57 -18.29 -17.58
C PRO A 190 7.78 -19.59 -17.52
N ARG A 191 7.00 -19.87 -18.57
CA ARG A 191 6.40 -21.20 -18.77
C ARG A 191 7.52 -22.17 -19.12
N VAL A 192 7.67 -23.23 -18.33
CA VAL A 192 8.64 -24.30 -18.60
C VAL A 192 7.87 -25.55 -19.04
N ALA A 193 8.25 -26.12 -20.20
CA ALA A 193 7.52 -27.20 -20.88
C ALA A 193 7.39 -28.51 -20.09
N HIS A 194 8.17 -28.68 -19.02
CA HIS A 194 8.05 -29.79 -18.07
C HIS A 194 7.89 -29.19 -16.66
N PRO A 195 6.68 -29.16 -16.08
CA PRO A 195 6.51 -28.65 -14.74
C PRO A 195 7.15 -29.63 -13.74
N PRO A 196 8.07 -29.21 -12.86
CA PRO A 196 7.91 -29.65 -11.49
C PRO A 196 6.56 -29.06 -11.04
N ALA A 197 5.73 -29.87 -10.39
CA ALA A 197 4.32 -29.63 -10.13
C ALA A 197 3.97 -28.29 -9.45
N THR A 198 4.95 -27.47 -9.04
CA THR A 198 4.76 -26.10 -8.57
C THR A 198 6.03 -25.29 -8.85
N ALA A 199 5.99 -24.33 -9.77
CA ALA A 199 7.06 -23.35 -9.89
C ALA A 199 7.08 -22.50 -8.60
N SER A 200 8.22 -22.46 -7.91
CA SER A 200 8.41 -21.57 -6.76
C SER A 200 9.31 -20.40 -7.14
N ILE A 201 8.93 -19.20 -6.72
CA ILE A 201 9.81 -18.04 -6.71
C ILE A 201 10.39 -17.84 -5.32
N ILE A 202 11.54 -17.23 -5.24
CA ILE A 202 12.17 -16.80 -4.00
C ILE A 202 11.90 -15.31 -3.87
N VAL A 203 11.29 -14.91 -2.76
CA VAL A 203 10.91 -13.53 -2.50
C VAL A 203 11.70 -13.02 -1.30
N SER A 204 12.18 -11.79 -1.38
CA SER A 204 12.74 -11.06 -0.25
C SER A 204 12.29 -9.61 -0.32
N VAL A 205 11.93 -9.03 0.83
CA VAL A 205 11.47 -7.65 0.94
C VAL A 205 12.36 -6.90 1.92
N TYR A 206 12.79 -5.71 1.53
CA TYR A 206 13.72 -4.86 2.28
C TYR A 206 13.10 -3.49 2.52
N ASP A 207 13.38 -2.91 3.68
CA ASP A 207 13.05 -1.52 3.99
C ASP A 207 14.12 -0.61 3.35
N VAL A 208 13.70 0.34 2.52
CA VAL A 208 14.66 1.21 1.80
C VAL A 208 15.39 2.18 2.72
N SER A 209 14.88 2.45 3.92
CA SER A 209 15.59 3.28 4.90
C SER A 209 16.77 2.54 5.56
N LYS A 210 16.79 1.20 5.47
CA LYS A 210 17.81 0.36 6.08
C LYS A 210 18.88 0.02 5.07
N LYS A 211 20.14 -0.12 5.53
CA LYS A 211 21.21 -0.63 4.68
C LYS A 211 20.83 -2.01 4.16
N ARG A 212 20.81 -2.16 2.84
CA ARG A 212 20.55 -3.44 2.17
C ARG A 212 21.61 -4.45 2.63
N PRO A 213 21.22 -5.64 3.14
CA PRO A 213 22.19 -6.70 3.38
C PRO A 213 22.87 -7.06 2.06
N ARG A 214 24.18 -7.37 2.10
CA ARG A 214 25.00 -7.59 0.90
C ARG A 214 24.47 -8.76 0.06
N ASN A 215 23.58 -8.52 -0.89
CA ASN A 215 23.08 -9.38 -1.99
C ASN A 215 23.03 -10.90 -1.71
N GLY A 216 22.84 -11.24 -0.44
CA GLY A 216 23.35 -12.48 0.14
C GLY A 216 22.22 -13.43 0.42
N ASP A 217 21.07 -12.91 0.84
CA ASP A 217 19.95 -13.72 1.30
C ASP A 217 19.40 -14.59 0.19
N ILE A 218 19.10 -14.04 -1.00
CA ILE A 218 18.60 -14.85 -2.12
C ILE A 218 19.67 -15.81 -2.64
N ARG A 219 20.93 -15.38 -2.75
CA ARG A 219 22.02 -16.25 -3.21
C ARG A 219 22.29 -17.38 -2.21
N GLN A 220 22.23 -17.10 -0.91
CA GLN A 220 22.43 -18.07 0.16
C GLN A 220 21.25 -19.03 0.24
N HIS A 221 20.03 -18.52 0.08
CA HIS A 221 18.81 -19.33 0.02
C HIS A 221 18.78 -20.23 -1.23
N LEU A 222 19.16 -19.71 -2.39
CA LEU A 222 19.35 -20.53 -3.59
C LEU A 222 20.40 -21.62 -3.37
N LYS A 223 21.51 -21.31 -2.69
CA LYS A 223 22.58 -22.28 -2.37
C LYS A 223 22.08 -23.36 -1.40
N SER A 224 21.34 -23.00 -0.36
CA SER A 224 20.79 -23.98 0.60
C SER A 224 19.75 -24.91 -0.03
N ARG A 225 19.16 -24.52 -1.16
CA ARG A 225 18.25 -25.37 -1.94
C ARG A 225 18.97 -26.40 -2.82
N VAL A 226 20.22 -26.16 -3.21
CA VAL A 226 20.97 -26.97 -4.21
C VAL A 226 21.76 -28.13 -3.56
N ASN A 227 22.09 -28.01 -2.28
CA ASN A 227 22.63 -29.09 -1.45
C ASN A 227 21.51 -29.89 -0.78
#